data_AF-A0A284RNL4-F1
#
_entry.id   AF-A0A284RNL4-F1
#
_cell.length_a   1.000
_cell.length_b   1.000
_cell.length_c   1.000
_cell.angle_alpha   90.00
_cell.angle_beta   90.00
_cell.angle_gamma   90.00
#
_symmetry.space_group_name_H-M   'P 1'
#
loop_
_entity.id
_entity.type
_entity.pdbx_description
1 polymer ?
#
loop_
_entity_poly.entity_id
_entity_poly.type
_entity_poly.pdbx_seq_one_letter_code
_entity_poly.pdbx_strand_id
1 'polypeptide(L)'
;MPSDSKYDVEKLDNTNYYDWAYAQKLQLIKKRLWDTVNGNDTKPLGSPNHVTVKAWVRKDEEALATVVGNVHKSQYHLTCPATTSKMAWDALEQYHTTTGLGSIVATWRQLFRMKKAEEGVSLRDHIGMIQSTVDKLKSLGEDCSDRQVIAIIMETLPSSYESLIIALDSHPSHNKLEYVISRIFNEEVRQKEEHDHATAISSSSMASDQALLASARRAPIDRSTITCHTCGQKGHFKNECGTFPFNQIPATANANMAQALSAYISHNEVTAL
;
A
#
# COMPACT_ATOMS: atom_id res chain seq x y z
N MET A 1 49.07 -13.73 -16.99
CA MET A 1 48.50 -12.38 -17.12
C MET A 1 47.30 -12.31 -16.21
N PRO A 2 47.18 -11.34 -15.30
CA PRO A 2 46.00 -11.23 -14.45
C PRO A 2 44.83 -10.87 -15.36
N SER A 3 43.79 -11.69 -15.35
CA SER A 3 42.54 -11.44 -16.07
C SER A 3 41.93 -10.13 -15.56
N ASP A 4 41.71 -9.17 -16.45
CA ASP A 4 40.89 -7.97 -16.25
C ASP A 4 39.40 -8.37 -16.07
N SER A 5 39.10 -9.18 -15.05
CA SER A 5 37.74 -9.42 -14.60
C SER A 5 37.35 -8.27 -13.67
N LYS A 6 36.74 -7.21 -14.21
CA LYS A 6 36.09 -6.20 -13.37
C LYS A 6 35.09 -5.36 -14.16
N TYR A 7 33.81 -5.59 -13.88
CA TYR A 7 32.62 -4.91 -14.41
C TYR A 7 32.32 -5.24 -15.87
N ASP A 8 31.76 -6.43 -16.10
CA ASP A 8 31.07 -6.70 -17.36
C ASP A 8 29.83 -5.77 -17.38
N VAL A 9 29.88 -4.74 -18.22
CA VAL A 9 28.76 -3.82 -18.39
C VAL A 9 27.65 -4.63 -19.04
N GLU A 10 26.53 -4.78 -18.34
CA GLU A 10 25.37 -5.46 -18.88
C GLU A 10 25.00 -4.81 -20.23
N LYS A 11 24.80 -5.63 -21.26
CA LYS A 11 24.54 -5.11 -22.61
C LYS A 11 23.17 -4.45 -22.67
N LEU A 12 23.06 -3.38 -23.44
CA LEU A 12 21.80 -2.66 -23.63
C LEU A 12 20.72 -3.58 -24.22
N ASP A 13 19.57 -3.63 -23.55
CA ASP A 13 18.33 -4.21 -24.04
C ASP A 13 17.14 -3.24 -23.87
N ASN A 14 15.91 -3.74 -23.95
CA ASN A 14 14.71 -2.91 -23.86
C ASN A 14 14.37 -2.44 -22.43
N THR A 15 15.06 -2.92 -21.41
CA THR A 15 14.67 -2.79 -20.00
C THR A 15 15.68 -2.03 -19.14
N ASN A 16 16.94 -1.90 -19.59
CA ASN A 16 18.04 -1.41 -18.76
C ASN A 16 18.70 -0.12 -19.29
N TYR A 17 18.02 0.67 -20.14
CA TYR A 17 18.64 1.81 -20.82
C TYR A 17 19.31 2.82 -19.88
N TYR A 18 18.67 3.21 -18.78
CA TYR A 18 19.21 4.25 -17.89
C TYR A 18 20.48 3.79 -17.16
N ASP A 19 20.45 2.58 -16.60
CA ASP A 19 21.60 1.96 -15.95
C ASP A 19 22.74 1.72 -16.94
N TRP A 20 22.41 1.22 -18.13
CA TRP A 20 23.36 1.04 -19.23
C TRP A 20 23.97 2.37 -19.65
N ALA A 21 23.18 3.42 -19.88
CA ALA A 21 23.65 4.72 -20.34
C ALA A 21 24.62 5.34 -19.33
N TYR A 22 24.32 5.20 -18.03
CA TYR A 22 25.22 5.62 -16.96
C TYR A 22 26.56 4.84 -16.99
N ALA A 23 26.50 3.50 -17.00
CA ALA A 23 27.70 2.67 -17.02
C ALA A 23 28.55 2.89 -18.29
N GLN A 24 27.90 2.96 -19.45
CA GLN A 24 28.53 3.21 -20.75
C GLN A 24 29.22 4.57 -20.77
N LYS A 25 28.57 5.62 -20.25
CA LYS A 25 29.15 6.95 -20.12
C LYS A 25 30.41 6.94 -19.26
N LEU A 26 30.40 6.27 -18.11
CA LEU A 26 31.60 6.14 -17.26
C LEU A 26 32.75 5.44 -17.99
N GLN A 27 32.46 4.39 -18.77
CA GLN A 27 33.47 3.70 -19.57
C GLN A 27 34.06 4.61 -20.66
N LEU A 28 33.22 5.37 -21.36
CA LEU A 28 33.64 6.34 -22.37
C LEU A 28 34.47 7.48 -21.77
N ILE A 29 34.13 7.95 -20.57
CA ILE A 29 34.93 8.94 -19.83
C ILE A 29 36.31 8.37 -19.49
N LYS A 30 36.37 7.13 -18.97
CA LYS A 30 37.64 6.46 -18.65
C LYS A 30 38.55 6.33 -19.88
N LYS A 31 37.95 6.09 -21.06
CA LYS A 31 38.66 6.04 -22.35
C LYS A 31 38.91 7.41 -23.02
N ARG A 32 38.42 8.51 -22.43
CA ARG A 32 38.46 9.88 -23.01
C ARG A 32 37.76 10.00 -24.37
N LEU A 33 36.68 9.24 -24.55
CA LEU A 33 35.86 9.21 -25.77
C LEU A 33 34.53 9.96 -25.62
N TRP A 34 34.10 10.27 -24.39
CA TRP A 34 32.78 10.87 -24.12
C TRP A 34 32.53 12.18 -24.88
N ASP A 35 33.54 13.05 -24.99
CA ASP A 35 33.39 14.33 -25.71
C ASP A 35 33.12 14.15 -27.20
N THR A 36 33.57 13.05 -27.80
CA THR A 36 33.27 12.73 -29.20
C THR A 36 31.84 12.21 -29.33
N VAL A 37 31.39 11.37 -28.39
CA VAL A 37 30.03 10.79 -28.37
C VAL A 37 28.96 11.86 -28.09
N ASN A 38 29.18 12.74 -27.12
CA ASN A 38 28.22 13.78 -26.76
C ASN A 38 28.18 14.95 -27.77
N GLY A 39 29.17 15.02 -28.68
CA GLY A 39 29.26 16.03 -29.75
C GLY A 39 30.03 17.30 -29.39
N ASN A 40 30.67 17.38 -28.22
CA ASN A 40 31.53 18.51 -27.85
C ASN A 40 32.81 18.56 -28.71
N ASP A 41 33.36 17.39 -29.05
CA ASP A 41 34.50 17.22 -29.95
C ASP A 41 33.98 16.96 -31.37
N THR A 42 33.74 18.05 -32.12
CA THR A 42 33.20 17.98 -33.48
C THR A 42 34.29 17.72 -34.51
N LYS A 43 33.92 17.03 -35.60
CA LYS A 43 34.84 16.73 -36.70
C LYS A 43 35.46 18.02 -37.25
N PRO A 44 36.80 18.15 -37.24
CA PRO A 44 37.46 19.33 -37.77
C PRO A 44 37.18 19.53 -39.27
N LEU A 45 37.07 20.78 -39.70
CA LEU A 45 36.99 21.14 -41.11
C LEU A 45 38.36 20.92 -41.78
N GLY A 46 38.37 20.30 -42.96
CA GLY A 46 39.58 20.09 -43.73
C GLY A 46 39.53 18.86 -44.65
N SER A 47 40.63 18.65 -45.37
CA SER A 47 40.79 17.46 -46.22
C SER A 47 40.72 16.17 -45.38
N PRO A 48 40.10 15.08 -45.87
CA PRO A 48 40.13 13.77 -45.22
C PRO A 48 41.55 13.24 -44.93
N ASN A 49 42.56 13.74 -45.66
CA ASN A 49 43.95 13.36 -45.46
C ASN A 49 44.70 14.19 -44.42
N HIS A 50 44.08 15.26 -43.91
CA HIS A 50 44.69 16.10 -42.88
C HIS A 50 44.83 15.33 -41.57
N VAL A 51 45.97 15.51 -40.88
CA VAL A 51 46.33 14.73 -39.68
C VAL A 51 45.26 14.83 -38.59
N THR A 52 44.71 16.02 -38.36
CA THR A 52 43.68 16.25 -37.34
C THR A 52 42.34 15.57 -37.68
N VAL A 53 41.96 15.55 -38.96
CA VAL A 53 40.73 14.88 -39.42
C VAL A 53 40.85 13.36 -39.26
N LYS A 54 42.00 12.78 -39.63
CA LYS A 54 42.27 11.35 -39.43
C LYS A 54 42.29 10.95 -37.96
N ALA A 55 42.88 11.79 -37.10
CA ALA A 55 42.92 11.54 -35.67
C ALA A 55 41.50 11.54 -35.06
N TRP A 56 40.67 12.51 -35.44
CA TRP A 56 39.27 12.56 -35.02
C TRP A 56 38.49 11.34 -35.50
N VAL A 57 38.63 10.95 -36.78
CA VAL A 57 37.93 9.77 -37.34
C VAL A 57 38.28 8.50 -36.57
N ARG A 58 39.56 8.26 -36.27
CA ARG A 58 39.96 7.09 -35.46
C ARG A 58 39.35 7.10 -34.06
N LYS A 59 39.28 8.27 -33.44
CA LYS A 59 38.69 8.45 -32.11
C LYS A 59 37.18 8.19 -32.15
N ASP A 60 36.48 8.68 -33.17
CA ASP A 60 35.06 8.44 -33.38
C ASP A 60 34.76 6.97 -33.71
N GLU A 61 35.58 6.31 -34.53
CA GLU A 61 35.49 4.86 -34.82
C GLU A 61 35.66 4.02 -33.53
N GLU A 62 36.62 4.38 -32.66
CA GLU A 62 36.81 3.72 -31.37
C GLU A 62 35.62 3.93 -30.42
N ALA A 63 35.09 5.16 -30.39
CA ALA A 63 33.91 5.51 -29.62
C ALA A 63 32.68 4.73 -30.12
N LEU A 64 32.47 4.67 -31.42
CA LEU A 64 31.38 3.94 -32.06
C LEU A 64 31.48 2.44 -31.76
N ALA A 65 32.67 1.85 -31.92
CA ALA A 65 32.90 0.44 -31.60
C ALA A 65 32.65 0.14 -30.10
N THR A 66 33.01 1.07 -29.21
CA THR A 66 32.76 0.93 -27.78
C THR A 66 31.26 1.02 -27.45
N VAL A 67 30.51 1.94 -28.06
CA VAL A 67 29.05 2.05 -27.89
C VAL A 67 28.36 0.78 -28.41
N VAL A 68 28.58 0.42 -29.67
CA VAL A 68 27.92 -0.72 -30.32
C VAL A 68 28.32 -2.07 -29.70
N GLY A 69 29.57 -2.20 -29.23
CA GLY A 69 30.07 -3.41 -28.59
C GLY A 69 29.32 -3.79 -27.31
N ASN A 70 28.75 -2.80 -26.64
CA ASN A 70 28.00 -2.96 -25.38
C ASN A 70 26.47 -2.96 -25.60
N VAL A 71 26.02 -3.18 -26.83
CA VAL A 71 24.61 -3.30 -27.19
C VAL A 71 24.27 -4.78 -27.45
N HIS A 72 23.10 -5.23 -27.00
CA HIS A 72 22.64 -6.59 -27.32
C HIS A 72 22.31 -6.72 -28.82
N LYS A 73 22.54 -7.90 -29.40
CA LYS A 73 22.36 -8.13 -30.85
C LYS A 73 20.96 -7.79 -31.36
N SER A 74 19.94 -7.95 -30.51
CA SER A 74 18.54 -7.59 -30.85
C SER A 74 18.36 -6.10 -31.17
N GLN A 75 19.26 -5.23 -30.69
CA GLN A 75 19.18 -3.79 -30.85
C GLN A 75 20.08 -3.25 -31.97
N TYR A 76 20.89 -4.09 -32.63
CA TYR A 76 21.82 -3.63 -33.68
C TYR A 76 21.15 -2.89 -34.83
N HIS A 77 19.87 -3.17 -35.12
CA HIS A 77 19.10 -2.42 -36.11
C HIS A 77 19.01 -0.90 -35.82
N LEU A 78 19.14 -0.47 -34.56
CA LEU A 78 19.12 0.94 -34.16
C LEU A 78 20.46 1.63 -34.46
N THR A 79 21.58 0.91 -34.33
CA THR A 79 22.92 1.46 -34.50
C THR A 79 23.51 1.21 -35.89
N CYS A 80 23.03 0.20 -36.61
CA CYS A 80 23.52 -0.15 -37.95
C CYS A 80 23.51 1.02 -38.96
N PRO A 81 22.51 1.92 -38.96
CA PRO A 81 22.51 3.08 -39.86
C PRO A 81 23.48 4.19 -39.44
N ALA A 82 24.01 4.17 -38.21
CA ALA A 82 24.83 5.23 -37.67
C ALA A 82 26.26 5.20 -38.23
N THR A 83 26.73 6.34 -38.71
CA THR A 83 28.09 6.50 -39.26
C THR A 83 29.07 7.17 -38.30
N THR A 84 28.56 7.69 -37.17
CA THR A 84 29.37 8.31 -36.10
C THR A 84 28.93 7.79 -34.76
N SER A 85 29.81 7.86 -33.76
CA SER A 85 29.50 7.45 -32.39
C SER A 85 28.35 8.25 -31.79
N LYS A 86 28.28 9.55 -32.09
CA LYS A 86 27.18 10.42 -31.71
C LYS A 86 25.85 9.97 -32.31
N MET A 87 25.80 9.69 -33.62
CA MET A 87 24.56 9.21 -34.25
C MET A 87 24.07 7.90 -33.64
N ALA A 88 24.99 6.99 -33.31
CA ALA A 88 24.63 5.73 -32.66
C ALA A 88 24.06 5.97 -31.26
N TRP A 89 24.71 6.83 -30.46
CA TRP A 89 24.22 7.21 -29.14
C TRP A 89 22.84 7.88 -29.20
N ASP A 90 22.70 8.90 -30.05
CA ASP A 90 21.45 9.66 -30.20
C ASP A 90 20.30 8.75 -30.68
N ALA A 91 20.56 7.77 -31.56
CA ALA A 91 19.54 6.81 -32.01
C ALA A 91 19.08 5.84 -30.91
N LEU A 92 20.01 5.35 -30.08
CA LEU A 92 19.70 4.50 -28.93
C LEU A 92 18.93 5.31 -27.88
N GLU A 93 19.43 6.50 -27.54
CA GLU A 93 18.76 7.43 -26.65
C GLU A 93 17.37 7.74 -27.15
N GLN A 94 17.20 8.11 -28.41
CA GLN A 94 15.90 8.37 -28.99
C GLN A 94 15.00 7.14 -28.88
N TYR A 95 15.41 5.94 -29.28
CA TYR A 95 14.52 4.77 -29.23
C TYR A 95 14.05 4.46 -27.80
N HIS A 96 14.99 4.42 -26.85
CA HIS A 96 14.68 4.04 -25.47
C HIS A 96 14.00 5.16 -24.68
N THR A 97 14.21 6.43 -25.05
CA THR A 97 13.52 7.60 -24.47
C THR A 97 12.28 8.06 -25.23
N THR A 98 12.02 7.57 -26.45
CA THR A 98 10.77 7.82 -27.21
C THR A 98 9.64 6.91 -26.71
N THR A 99 9.99 5.77 -26.12
CA THR A 99 9.13 5.10 -25.12
C THR A 99 8.97 5.93 -23.84
N GLY A 100 9.55 7.13 -23.78
CA GLY A 100 9.46 8.09 -22.70
C GLY A 100 8.22 8.98 -22.78
N LEU A 101 8.23 9.99 -21.91
CA LEU A 101 7.13 10.80 -21.37
C LEU A 101 5.71 10.18 -21.37
N GLY A 102 5.16 9.75 -22.50
CA GLY A 102 3.91 9.00 -22.58
C GLY A 102 3.86 7.75 -21.68
N SER A 103 4.91 6.91 -21.63
CA SER A 103 4.93 5.75 -20.73
C SER A 103 5.08 6.13 -19.27
N ILE A 104 5.87 7.17 -18.99
CA ILE A 104 6.01 7.76 -17.65
C ILE A 104 4.65 8.28 -17.18
N VAL A 105 3.99 9.10 -18.00
CA VAL A 105 2.65 9.65 -17.76
C VAL A 105 1.61 8.55 -17.63
N ALA A 106 1.65 7.51 -18.47
CA ALA A 106 0.72 6.38 -18.36
C ALA A 106 0.92 5.61 -17.04
N THR A 107 2.16 5.42 -16.62
CA THR A 107 2.51 4.73 -15.37
C THR A 107 2.12 5.57 -14.15
N TRP A 108 2.37 6.88 -14.16
CA TRP A 108 1.85 7.81 -13.15
C TRP A 108 0.32 7.82 -13.10
N ARG A 109 -0.36 7.85 -14.24
CA ARG A 109 -1.83 7.76 -14.30
C ARG A 109 -2.33 6.44 -13.73
N GLN A 110 -1.65 5.32 -14.00
CA GLN A 110 -1.98 4.04 -13.40
C GLN A 110 -1.87 4.13 -11.87
N LEU A 111 -0.77 4.68 -11.37
CA LEU A 111 -0.49 4.82 -9.94
C LEU A 111 -1.54 5.69 -9.23
N PHE A 112 -1.90 6.86 -9.79
CA PHE A 112 -2.92 7.73 -9.20
C PHE A 112 -4.35 7.19 -9.31
N ARG A 113 -4.60 6.22 -10.20
CA ARG A 113 -5.89 5.54 -10.30
C ARG A 113 -5.99 4.34 -9.35
N MET A 114 -4.89 3.90 -8.75
CA MET A 114 -4.93 2.80 -7.79
C MET A 114 -5.71 3.24 -6.54
N LYS A 115 -6.67 2.41 -6.15
CA LYS A 115 -7.40 2.53 -4.89
C LYS A 115 -7.52 1.13 -4.31
N LYS A 116 -7.23 1.00 -3.02
CA LYS A 116 -7.47 -0.23 -2.27
C LYS A 116 -8.97 -0.35 -2.07
N ALA A 117 -9.56 -1.37 -2.66
CA ALA A 117 -10.95 -1.72 -2.38
C ALA A 117 -11.10 -2.14 -0.91
N GLU A 118 -12.26 -1.85 -0.31
CA GLU A 118 -12.60 -2.28 1.05
C GLU A 118 -12.55 -3.81 1.17
N GLU A 119 -13.01 -4.53 0.14
CA GLU A 119 -13.08 -5.99 0.11
C GLU A 119 -12.39 -6.58 -1.14
N GLY A 120 -11.99 -7.85 -1.04
CA GLY A 120 -11.52 -8.67 -2.17
C GLY A 120 -10.01 -8.74 -2.36
N VAL A 121 -9.30 -7.61 -2.35
CA VAL A 121 -7.83 -7.58 -2.53
C VAL A 121 -7.16 -7.39 -1.17
N SER A 122 -6.16 -8.23 -0.86
CA SER A 122 -5.39 -8.07 0.38
C SER A 122 -4.57 -6.78 0.33
N LEU A 123 -4.36 -6.13 1.49
CA LEU A 123 -3.51 -4.94 1.56
C LEU A 123 -2.08 -5.23 1.11
N ARG A 124 -1.59 -6.45 1.35
CA ARG A 124 -0.27 -6.90 0.91
C ARG A 124 -0.15 -6.91 -0.61
N ASP A 125 -1.12 -7.48 -1.31
CA ASP A 125 -1.12 -7.51 -2.77
C ASP A 125 -1.23 -6.10 -3.34
N HIS A 126 -2.04 -5.23 -2.71
CA HIS A 126 -2.18 -3.83 -3.10
C HIS A 126 -0.87 -3.04 -2.99
N ILE A 127 -0.18 -3.15 -1.85
CA ILE A 127 1.14 -2.52 -1.68
C ILE A 127 2.15 -3.10 -2.67
N GLY A 128 2.10 -4.40 -2.94
CA GLY A 128 2.94 -5.04 -3.96
C GLY A 128 2.71 -4.48 -5.37
N MET A 129 1.45 -4.22 -5.75
CA MET A 129 1.12 -3.57 -7.03
C MET A 129 1.66 -2.14 -7.12
N ILE A 130 1.59 -1.38 -6.03
CA ILE A 130 2.18 -0.03 -5.94
C ILE A 130 3.70 -0.11 -6.13
N GLN A 131 4.38 -0.98 -5.38
CA GLN A 131 5.84 -1.15 -5.47
C GLN A 131 6.27 -1.57 -6.88
N SER A 132 5.59 -2.54 -7.49
CA SER A 132 5.86 -2.95 -8.87
C SER A 132 5.70 -1.81 -9.88
N THR A 133 4.70 -0.93 -9.67
CA THR A 133 4.48 0.24 -10.53
C THR A 133 5.55 1.32 -10.31
N VAL A 134 6.02 1.49 -9.06
CA VAL A 134 7.15 2.37 -8.73
C VAL A 134 8.45 1.85 -9.34
N ASP A 135 8.70 0.54 -9.29
CA ASP A 135 9.89 -0.07 -9.92
C ASP A 135 9.84 0.07 -11.44
N LYS A 136 8.65 0.04 -12.04
CA LYS A 136 8.46 0.39 -13.45
C LYS A 136 8.82 1.85 -13.72
N LEU A 137 8.45 2.80 -12.87
CA LEU A 137 8.88 4.20 -13.01
C LEU A 137 10.40 4.32 -12.93
N LYS A 138 11.06 3.61 -11.99
CA LYS A 138 12.52 3.58 -11.90
C LYS A 138 13.18 3.04 -13.17
N SER A 139 12.63 1.97 -13.76
CA SER A 139 13.13 1.44 -15.05
C SER A 139 12.96 2.43 -16.21
N LEU A 140 12.04 3.39 -16.07
CA LEU A 140 11.83 4.51 -16.99
C LEU A 140 12.62 5.77 -16.59
N GLY A 141 13.57 5.66 -15.66
CA GLY A 141 14.44 6.75 -15.22
C GLY A 141 13.78 7.73 -14.25
N GLU A 142 12.63 7.39 -13.68
CA GLU A 142 11.90 8.21 -12.70
C GLU A 142 12.03 7.59 -11.30
N ASP A 143 12.88 8.19 -10.47
CA ASP A 143 13.03 7.79 -9.08
C ASP A 143 11.90 8.36 -8.21
N CYS A 144 11.27 7.49 -7.44
CA CYS A 144 10.32 7.86 -6.40
C CYS A 144 10.98 7.78 -5.02
N SER A 145 11.03 8.88 -4.29
CA SER A 145 11.47 8.92 -2.90
C SER A 145 10.50 8.16 -1.99
N ASP A 146 11.00 7.65 -0.86
CA ASP A 146 10.17 7.00 0.17
C ASP A 146 8.97 7.85 0.59
N ARG A 147 9.16 9.17 0.69
CA ARG A 147 8.08 10.12 1.01
C ARG A 147 6.97 10.14 -0.03
N GLN A 148 7.32 10.09 -1.33
CA GLN A 148 6.33 10.00 -2.40
C GLN A 148 5.59 8.67 -2.35
N VAL A 149 6.31 7.56 -2.15
CA VAL A 149 5.69 6.23 -2.05
C VAL A 149 4.74 6.17 -0.85
N ILE A 150 5.13 6.71 0.31
CA ILE A 150 4.27 6.80 1.50
C ILE A 150 3.00 7.60 1.20
N ALA A 151 3.12 8.79 0.61
CA ALA A 151 1.98 9.63 0.27
C ALA A 151 1.02 8.92 -0.69
N ILE A 152 1.55 8.22 -1.68
CA ILE A 152 0.75 7.42 -2.64
C ILE A 152 0.03 6.29 -1.92
N ILE A 153 0.73 5.53 -1.04
CA ILE A 153 0.09 4.46 -0.27
C ILE A 153 -1.07 5.02 0.54
N MET A 154 -0.84 6.07 1.34
CA MET A 154 -1.88 6.69 2.17
C MET A 154 -3.08 7.15 1.35
N GLU A 155 -2.85 7.82 0.22
CA GLU A 155 -3.90 8.27 -0.69
C GLU A 155 -4.71 7.11 -1.32
N THR A 156 -4.10 5.93 -1.47
CA THR A 156 -4.81 4.77 -2.04
C THR A 156 -5.71 4.05 -1.04
N LEU A 157 -5.53 4.27 0.26
CA LEU A 157 -6.28 3.56 1.31
C LEU A 157 -7.74 4.02 1.40
N PRO A 158 -8.66 3.15 1.81
CA PRO A 158 -10.05 3.53 2.08
C PRO A 158 -10.18 4.38 3.35
N SER A 159 -11.34 5.02 3.51
CA SER A 159 -11.64 5.91 4.64
C SER A 159 -11.58 5.21 6.01
N SER A 160 -11.71 3.88 6.05
CA SER A 160 -11.50 3.07 7.25
C SER A 160 -10.10 3.25 7.86
N TYR A 161 -9.10 3.71 7.09
CA TYR A 161 -7.73 3.96 7.55
C TYR A 161 -7.46 5.42 7.96
N GLU A 162 -8.43 6.33 7.87
CA GLU A 162 -8.22 7.77 8.11
C GLU A 162 -7.62 8.06 9.49
N SER A 163 -8.10 7.35 10.52
CA SER A 163 -7.59 7.49 11.89
C SER A 163 -6.11 7.08 12.01
N LEU A 164 -5.70 6.05 11.26
CA LEU A 164 -4.30 5.64 11.20
C LEU A 164 -3.44 6.70 10.49
N ILE A 165 -3.93 7.28 9.39
CA ILE A 165 -3.21 8.31 8.63
C ILE A 165 -2.92 9.53 9.53
N ILE A 166 -3.91 10.01 10.27
CA ILE A 166 -3.74 11.11 11.24
C ILE A 166 -2.69 10.75 12.31
N ALA A 167 -2.76 9.54 12.86
CA ALA A 167 -1.81 9.08 13.87
C ALA A 167 -0.38 8.99 13.31
N LEU A 168 -0.23 8.51 12.07
CA LEU A 168 1.06 8.42 11.39
C LEU A 168 1.67 9.80 11.14
N ASP A 169 0.90 10.79 10.71
CA ASP A 169 1.40 12.14 10.41
C ASP A 169 2.05 12.82 11.62
N SER A 170 1.52 12.55 12.82
CA SER A 170 2.08 13.05 14.08
C SER A 170 3.33 12.30 14.58
N HIS A 171 3.66 11.15 13.98
CA HIS A 171 4.71 10.28 14.48
C HIS A 171 6.11 10.67 13.96
N PRO A 172 7.18 10.63 14.77
CA PRO A 172 8.54 10.99 14.32
C PRO A 172 9.10 10.14 13.17
N SER A 173 8.56 8.95 12.96
CA SER A 173 8.98 8.01 11.89
C SER A 173 8.02 7.97 10.68
N HIS A 174 7.17 8.98 10.51
CA HIS A 174 6.20 9.07 9.41
C HIS A 174 6.81 9.05 8.01
N ASN A 175 8.10 9.35 7.89
CA ASN A 175 8.84 9.37 6.63
C ASN A 175 9.62 8.07 6.34
N LYS A 176 9.51 7.04 7.19
CA LYS A 176 10.17 5.75 7.00
C LYS A 176 9.19 4.75 6.39
N LEU A 177 9.44 4.33 5.15
CA LEU A 177 8.52 3.49 4.39
C LEU A 177 8.19 2.17 5.10
N GLU A 178 9.20 1.46 5.62
CA GLU A 178 9.02 0.19 6.33
C GLU A 178 8.17 0.33 7.60
N TYR A 179 8.33 1.44 8.33
CA TYR A 179 7.54 1.73 9.53
C TYR A 179 6.07 1.95 9.15
N VAL A 180 5.82 2.78 8.14
CA VAL A 180 4.46 3.07 7.66
C VAL A 180 3.77 1.79 7.17
N ILE A 181 4.43 0.99 6.33
CA ILE A 181 3.88 -0.28 5.82
C ILE A 181 3.52 -1.22 6.98
N SER A 182 4.40 -1.34 7.97
CA SER A 182 4.17 -2.19 9.14
C SER A 182 2.96 -1.74 9.97
N ARG A 183 2.78 -0.42 10.15
CA ARG A 183 1.61 0.14 10.83
C ARG A 183 0.31 -0.08 10.07
N ILE A 184 0.34 0.01 8.74
CA ILE A 184 -0.82 -0.24 7.89
C ILE A 184 -1.23 -1.73 7.97
N PHE A 185 -0.28 -2.67 7.97
CA PHE A 185 -0.60 -4.09 8.17
C PHE A 185 -1.18 -4.40 9.56
N ASN A 186 -0.66 -3.78 10.61
CA ASN A 186 -1.21 -3.97 11.96
C ASN A 186 -2.66 -3.47 12.05
N GLU A 187 -2.98 -2.39 11.33
CA GLU A 187 -4.34 -1.87 11.27
C GLU A 187 -5.29 -2.79 10.49
N GLU A 188 -4.84 -3.44 9.41
CA GLU A 188 -5.64 -4.44 8.70
C GLU A 188 -6.02 -5.62 9.62
N VAL A 189 -5.08 -6.10 10.44
CA VAL A 189 -5.34 -7.15 11.45
C VAL A 189 -6.37 -6.67 12.47
N ARG A 190 -6.20 -5.46 13.01
CA ARG A 190 -7.13 -4.86 13.98
C ARG A 190 -8.55 -4.75 13.42
N GLN A 191 -8.70 -4.26 12.20
CA GLN A 191 -10.02 -4.12 11.55
C GLN A 191 -10.68 -5.47 11.30
N LYS A 192 -9.90 -6.50 10.95
CA LYS A 192 -10.42 -7.85 10.77
C LYS A 192 -10.92 -8.45 12.08
N GLU A 193 -10.18 -8.29 13.17
CA GLU A 193 -10.61 -8.74 14.50
C GLU A 193 -11.88 -8.03 14.97
N GLU A 194 -11.98 -6.72 14.71
CA GLU A 194 -13.17 -5.92 15.03
C GLU A 194 -14.40 -6.37 14.22
N HIS A 195 -14.21 -6.65 12.92
CA HIS A 195 -15.26 -7.19 12.06
C HIS A 195 -15.72 -8.58 12.53
N ASP A 196 -14.79 -9.51 12.77
CA ASP A 196 -15.09 -10.87 13.21
C ASP A 196 -15.85 -10.86 14.55
N HIS A 197 -15.47 -9.97 15.48
CA HIS A 197 -16.16 -9.80 16.75
C HIS A 197 -17.58 -9.20 16.58
N ALA A 198 -17.75 -8.21 15.70
CA ALA A 198 -19.05 -7.64 15.39
C ALA A 198 -19.99 -8.69 14.76
N THR A 199 -19.49 -9.47 13.80
CA THR A 199 -20.25 -10.57 13.17
C THR A 199 -20.62 -11.65 14.19
N ALA A 200 -19.71 -12.00 15.11
CA ALA A 200 -20.00 -12.94 16.20
C ALA A 200 -21.12 -12.42 17.11
N ILE A 201 -21.09 -11.15 17.53
CA ILE A 201 -22.16 -10.55 18.34
C ILE A 201 -23.49 -10.58 17.59
N SER A 202 -23.54 -10.12 16.34
CA SER A 202 -24.77 -10.10 15.54
C SER A 202 -25.34 -11.51 15.33
N SER A 203 -24.49 -12.51 15.09
CA SER A 203 -24.95 -13.90 14.97
C SER A 203 -25.52 -14.45 16.28
N SER A 204 -24.92 -14.07 17.43
CA SER A 204 -25.40 -14.48 18.75
C SER A 204 -26.71 -13.80 19.15
N SER A 205 -26.92 -12.52 18.77
CA SER A 205 -28.18 -11.82 19.03
C SER A 205 -29.31 -12.39 18.20
N MET A 206 -29.06 -12.69 16.92
CA MET A 206 -30.04 -13.33 16.04
C MET A 206 -30.38 -14.75 16.51
N ALA A 207 -29.41 -15.52 17.01
CA ALA A 207 -29.67 -16.82 17.60
C ALA A 207 -30.51 -16.73 18.89
N SER A 208 -30.26 -15.71 19.73
CA SER A 208 -31.05 -15.43 20.93
C SER A 208 -32.48 -15.00 20.58
N ASP A 209 -32.66 -14.13 19.59
CA ASP A 209 -33.98 -13.68 19.12
C ASP A 209 -34.77 -14.83 18.47
N GLN A 210 -34.11 -15.69 17.70
CA GLN A 210 -34.71 -16.91 17.14
C GLN A 210 -35.12 -17.89 18.26
N ALA A 211 -34.30 -18.06 19.30
CA ALA A 211 -34.61 -18.90 20.45
C ALA A 211 -35.78 -18.33 21.28
N LEU A 212 -35.84 -17.01 21.46
CA LEU A 212 -36.96 -16.32 22.10
C LEU A 212 -38.26 -16.50 21.31
N LEU A 213 -38.24 -16.32 19.99
CA LEU A 213 -39.40 -16.52 19.12
C LEU A 213 -39.84 -18.00 19.06
N ALA A 214 -38.91 -18.95 19.12
CA ALA A 214 -39.22 -20.38 19.23
C ALA A 214 -39.85 -20.73 20.59
N SER A 215 -39.40 -20.09 21.67
CA SER A 215 -39.99 -20.26 23.01
C SER A 215 -41.39 -19.64 23.12
N ALA A 216 -41.67 -18.58 22.37
CA ALA A 216 -42.99 -17.93 22.28
C ALA A 216 -44.03 -18.75 21.48
N ARG A 217 -43.61 -19.75 20.69
CA ARG A 217 -44.49 -20.66 19.94
C ARG A 217 -44.82 -21.97 20.69
N ARG A 218 -44.52 -22.06 21.99
CA ARG A 218 -45.01 -23.18 22.79
C ARG A 218 -46.53 -23.05 22.95
N ALA A 219 -47.26 -24.09 22.59
CA ALA A 219 -48.69 -24.19 22.83
C ALA A 219 -48.98 -23.88 24.32
N PRO A 220 -50.06 -23.15 24.65
CA PRO A 220 -50.43 -22.87 26.03
C PRO A 220 -50.45 -24.19 26.81
N ILE A 221 -49.61 -24.30 27.84
CA ILE A 221 -49.60 -25.48 28.69
C ILE A 221 -50.93 -25.50 29.42
N ASP A 222 -51.72 -26.56 29.24
CA ASP A 222 -52.99 -26.75 29.93
C ASP A 222 -52.73 -26.93 31.44
N ARG A 223 -52.87 -25.82 32.18
CA ARG A 223 -52.60 -25.76 33.61
C ARG A 223 -53.52 -26.65 34.44
N SER A 224 -54.67 -27.08 33.89
CA SER A 224 -55.64 -27.93 34.60
C SER A 224 -55.08 -29.33 34.95
N THR A 225 -54.06 -29.78 34.22
CA THR A 225 -53.39 -31.07 34.45
C THR A 225 -52.18 -30.97 35.40
N ILE A 226 -51.70 -29.76 35.64
CA ILE A 226 -50.51 -29.50 36.46
C ILE A 226 -50.89 -29.56 37.93
N THR A 227 -50.27 -30.48 38.67
CA THR A 227 -50.50 -30.65 40.10
C THR A 227 -49.36 -30.01 40.89
N CYS A 228 -49.66 -29.09 41.79
CA CYS A 228 -48.66 -28.44 42.60
C CYS A 228 -48.04 -29.42 43.60
N HIS A 229 -46.73 -29.63 43.52
CA HIS A 229 -45.99 -30.51 44.43
C HIS A 229 -45.89 -30.01 45.89
N THR A 230 -46.50 -28.86 46.21
CA THR A 230 -46.55 -28.33 47.59
C THR A 230 -47.89 -28.57 48.23
N CYS A 231 -48.96 -28.04 47.65
CA CYS A 231 -50.30 -28.11 48.23
C CYS A 231 -51.16 -29.24 47.65
N GLY A 232 -50.66 -29.94 46.63
CA GLY A 232 -51.37 -31.03 45.95
C GLY A 232 -52.52 -30.60 45.04
N GLN A 233 -52.85 -29.30 44.98
CA GLN A 233 -53.94 -28.79 44.14
C GLN A 233 -53.50 -28.62 42.68
N LYS A 234 -54.44 -28.80 41.75
CA LYS A 234 -54.20 -28.62 40.31
C LYS A 234 -54.33 -27.15 39.89
N GLY A 235 -53.80 -26.78 38.72
CA GLY A 235 -54.03 -25.46 38.12
C GLY A 235 -52.88 -24.45 38.23
N HIS A 236 -51.82 -24.75 38.98
CA HIS A 236 -50.70 -23.81 39.20
C HIS A 236 -49.37 -24.53 39.45
N PHE A 237 -48.27 -23.81 39.23
CA PHE A 237 -46.92 -24.30 39.52
C PHE A 237 -46.52 -24.02 40.98
N LYS A 238 -45.50 -24.73 41.47
CA LYS A 238 -45.00 -24.61 42.86
C LYS A 238 -44.64 -23.17 43.26
N ASN A 239 -44.09 -22.38 42.34
CA ASN A 239 -43.71 -20.98 42.56
C ASN A 239 -44.90 -20.01 42.61
N GLU A 240 -46.07 -20.42 42.12
CA GLU A 240 -47.33 -19.66 42.16
C GLU A 240 -48.23 -20.13 43.32
N CYS A 241 -47.71 -21.01 44.20
CA CYS A 241 -48.48 -21.61 45.27
C CYS A 241 -48.64 -20.65 46.46
N GLY A 242 -49.85 -20.10 46.65
CA GLY A 242 -50.16 -19.14 47.73
C GLY A 242 -50.09 -19.68 49.16
N THR A 243 -49.70 -20.94 49.36
CA THR A 243 -49.53 -21.57 50.69
C THR A 243 -48.07 -21.64 51.14
N PHE A 244 -47.11 -21.29 50.27
CA PHE A 244 -45.69 -21.23 50.64
C PHE A 244 -45.34 -19.83 51.19
N PRO A 245 -44.86 -19.69 52.44
CA PRO A 245 -44.50 -18.40 53.02
C PRO A 245 -43.09 -17.99 52.58
N PHE A 246 -42.93 -17.57 51.33
CA PHE A 246 -41.78 -16.78 50.89
C PHE A 246 -42.25 -15.80 49.81
N ASN A 247 -43.22 -14.96 50.17
CA ASN A 247 -43.49 -13.75 49.42
C ASN A 247 -43.91 -12.62 50.36
N GLN A 248 -42.92 -12.07 51.05
CA GLN A 248 -42.92 -10.66 51.43
C GLN A 248 -41.59 -10.06 50.96
N ILE A 249 -41.52 -9.67 49.70
CA ILE A 249 -40.70 -8.51 49.34
C ILE A 249 -41.62 -7.31 49.60
N PRO A 250 -41.36 -6.45 50.60
CA PRO A 250 -42.15 -5.25 50.81
C PRO A 250 -41.94 -4.31 49.62
N ALA A 251 -43.05 -3.82 49.06
CA ALA A 251 -43.09 -2.77 48.04
C ALA A 251 -42.72 -1.38 48.61
N THR A 252 -41.61 -1.26 49.34
CA THR A 252 -41.18 -0.01 49.98
C THR A 252 -39.70 0.35 49.73
N ALA A 253 -39.06 -0.22 48.70
CA ALA A 253 -37.69 0.15 48.34
C ALA A 253 -37.58 1.29 47.29
N ASN A 254 -38.69 1.84 46.79
CA ASN A 254 -38.66 2.88 45.75
C ASN A 254 -39.01 4.32 46.21
N ALA A 255 -39.27 4.54 47.50
CA ALA A 255 -39.56 5.88 48.03
C ALA A 255 -38.33 6.58 48.65
N ASN A 256 -37.34 5.82 49.15
CA ASN A 256 -36.20 6.38 49.89
C ASN A 256 -35.06 6.89 48.97
N MET A 257 -35.02 6.52 47.69
CA MET A 257 -33.99 6.99 46.76
C MET A 257 -34.30 8.40 46.21
N ALA A 258 -35.58 8.74 46.04
CA ALA A 258 -36.01 10.08 45.60
C ALA A 258 -35.79 11.16 46.69
N GLN A 259 -35.94 10.80 47.97
CA GLN A 259 -35.66 11.73 49.09
C GLN A 259 -34.15 11.92 49.32
N ALA A 260 -33.33 10.89 49.10
CA ALA A 260 -31.86 10.99 49.20
C ALA A 260 -31.24 11.83 48.07
N LEU A 261 -31.79 11.78 46.84
CA LEU A 261 -31.35 12.63 45.72
C LEU A 261 -31.72 14.10 45.90
N SER A 262 -32.89 14.40 46.46
CA SER A 262 -33.33 15.79 46.73
C SER A 262 -32.52 16.46 47.85
N ALA A 263 -32.09 15.69 48.87
CA ALA A 263 -31.23 16.19 49.95
C ALA A 263 -29.75 16.39 49.53
N TYR A 264 -29.27 15.66 48.51
CA TYR A 264 -27.91 15.80 47.98
C TYR A 264 -27.79 17.02 47.04
N ILE A 265 -28.84 17.33 46.28
CA ILE A 265 -28.87 18.48 45.37
C ILE A 265 -28.97 19.81 46.15
N SER A 266 -29.74 19.86 47.25
CA SER A 266 -29.83 21.06 48.09
C SER A 266 -28.56 21.37 48.90
N HIS A 267 -27.73 20.38 49.21
CA HIS A 267 -26.48 20.58 49.95
C HIS A 267 -25.32 21.09 49.08
N ASN A 268 -25.34 20.82 47.77
CA ASN A 268 -24.27 21.21 46.83
C ASN A 268 -24.49 22.57 46.16
N GLU A 269 -25.67 23.19 46.25
CA GLU A 269 -25.89 24.57 45.78
C GLU A 269 -25.47 25.64 46.80
N VAL A 270 -25.20 25.27 48.06
CA VAL A 270 -24.79 26.23 49.12
C VAL A 270 -23.26 26.35 49.26
N THR A 271 -22.48 25.52 48.56
CA THR A 271 -21.00 25.54 48.60
C THR A 271 -20.36 26.13 47.34
N ALA A 272 -21.14 26.72 46.44
CA ALA A 272 -20.68 27.36 45.20
C ALA A 272 -21.05 28.86 45.10
N LEU A 273 -21.08 29.56 46.24
CA LEU A 273 -21.04 31.03 46.32
C LEU A 273 -19.83 31.49 47.12
#